data_AF-A0A2G8HSL7-F1
#
_entry.id   AF-A0A2G8HSL7-F1
#
_cell.length_a   1.000
_cell.length_b   1.000
_cell.length_c   1.000
_cell.angle_alpha   90.00
_cell.angle_beta   90.00
_cell.angle_gamma   90.00
#
_symmetry.space_group_name_H-M   'P 1'
#
loop_
_entity.id
_entity.type
_entity.pdbx_description
1 polymer ?
#
loop_
_entity_poly.entity_id
_entity_poly.type
_entity_poly.pdbx_seq_one_letter_code
_entity_poly.pdbx_strand_id
1 'polypeptide(L)'
;MQIEGLWLSISEYSQLRNISVSTVRRYIKSERVRFKKENGKFLIFMSEENYNKYENRNGTEGELLKSKLEIQELQLQLKSLQLENDELKMLVDLYEGQSNTNQLPEIPVGL
;
A
#
# COMPACT_ATOMS: atom_id res chain seq x y z
N MET A 1 -26.54 -17.44 -23.77
CA MET A 1 -25.60 -16.82 -22.83
C MET A 1 -24.19 -17.08 -23.34
N GLN A 2 -23.49 -16.05 -23.83
CA GLN A 2 -22.06 -16.15 -24.07
C GLN A 2 -21.37 -16.19 -22.71
N ILE A 3 -20.58 -17.23 -22.46
CA ILE A 3 -19.79 -17.33 -21.23
C ILE A 3 -18.54 -16.47 -21.48
N GLU A 4 -18.59 -15.22 -21.05
CA GLU A 4 -17.44 -14.32 -21.07
C GLU A 4 -16.41 -14.78 -20.02
N GLY A 5 -15.14 -14.70 -20.42
CA GLY A 5 -14.04 -15.21 -19.60
C GLY A 5 -12.69 -14.89 -20.20
N LEU A 6 -11.67 -14.98 -19.35
CA LEU A 6 -10.31 -14.62 -19.65
C LEU A 6 -9.46 -15.87 -19.92
N TRP A 7 -8.47 -15.70 -20.79
CA TRP A 7 -7.43 -16.71 -21.04
C TRP A 7 -6.16 -16.33 -20.28
N LEU A 8 -5.82 -17.11 -19.26
CA LEU A 8 -4.70 -16.88 -18.38
C LEU A 8 -3.54 -17.82 -18.70
N SER A 9 -2.31 -17.36 -18.60
CA SER A 9 -1.14 -18.22 -18.61
C SER A 9 -1.14 -19.19 -17.42
N ILE A 10 -0.32 -20.24 -17.50
CA ILE A 10 -0.12 -21.18 -16.40
C ILE A 10 0.31 -20.44 -15.11
N SER A 11 1.15 -19.40 -15.24
CA SER A 11 1.65 -18.64 -14.10
C SER A 11 0.55 -17.82 -13.44
N GLU A 12 -0.21 -17.06 -14.22
CA GLU A 12 -1.33 -16.26 -13.73
C GLU A 12 -2.40 -17.14 -13.08
N TYR A 13 -2.75 -18.25 -13.73
CA TYR A 13 -3.72 -19.20 -13.17
C TYR A 13 -3.22 -19.83 -11.86
N SER A 14 -1.92 -20.12 -11.76
CA SER A 14 -1.27 -20.68 -10.58
C SER A 14 -1.32 -19.70 -9.41
N GLN A 15 -0.97 -18.43 -9.66
CA GLN A 15 -1.02 -17.36 -8.67
C GLN A 15 -2.46 -17.11 -8.22
N LEU A 16 -3.39 -16.91 -9.16
CA LEU A 16 -4.80 -16.63 -8.88
C LEU A 16 -5.49 -17.74 -8.09
N ARG A 17 -5.16 -19.00 -8.36
CA ARG A 17 -5.77 -20.15 -7.65
C ARG A 17 -4.96 -20.60 -6.43
N ASN A 18 -3.83 -19.96 -6.13
CA ASN A 18 -2.89 -20.34 -5.09
C ASN A 18 -2.54 -21.85 -5.13
N ILE A 19 -2.18 -22.35 -6.32
CA ILE A 19 -1.80 -23.75 -6.56
C ILE A 19 -0.50 -23.80 -7.35
N SER A 20 0.31 -24.84 -7.14
CA SER A 20 1.59 -24.97 -7.86
C SER A 20 1.40 -25.09 -9.39
N VAL A 21 2.38 -24.57 -10.15
CA VAL A 21 2.48 -24.73 -11.61
C VAL A 21 2.40 -26.21 -12.01
N SER A 22 3.00 -27.11 -11.23
CA SER A 22 2.94 -28.56 -11.46
C SER A 22 1.51 -29.10 -11.35
N THR A 23 0.72 -28.61 -10.39
CA THR A 23 -0.71 -28.92 -10.26
C THR A 23 -1.49 -28.43 -11.47
N VAL A 24 -1.23 -27.19 -11.92
CA VAL A 24 -1.86 -26.62 -13.11
C VAL A 24 -1.55 -27.45 -14.36
N ARG A 25 -0.29 -27.84 -14.55
CA ARG A 25 0.12 -28.75 -15.65
C ARG A 25 -0.58 -30.10 -15.55
N ARG A 26 -0.76 -30.65 -14.34
CA ARG A 26 -1.53 -31.87 -14.13
C ARG A 26 -2.99 -31.69 -14.55
N TYR A 27 -3.61 -30.56 -14.25
CA TYR A 27 -4.99 -30.26 -14.65
C TYR A 27 -5.17 -30.15 -16.16
N ILE A 28 -4.19 -29.58 -16.85
CA ILE A 28 -4.14 -29.58 -18.32
C ILE A 28 -4.07 -31.03 -18.82
N LYS A 29 -3.14 -31.84 -18.29
CA LYS A 29 -2.97 -33.25 -18.70
C LYS A 29 -4.20 -34.12 -18.42
N SER A 30 -4.95 -33.83 -17.36
CA SER A 30 -6.16 -34.57 -16.97
C SER A 30 -7.46 -33.93 -17.47
N GLU A 31 -7.38 -32.95 -18.38
CA GLU A 31 -8.52 -32.23 -18.99
C GLU A 31 -9.55 -31.66 -17.98
N ARG A 32 -9.08 -31.30 -16.78
CA ARG A 32 -9.96 -30.72 -15.73
C ARG A 32 -10.22 -29.23 -15.93
N VAL A 33 -9.50 -28.60 -16.85
CA VAL A 33 -9.61 -27.18 -17.18
C VAL A 33 -9.68 -27.03 -18.69
N ARG A 34 -10.41 -26.02 -19.16
CA ARG A 34 -10.39 -25.64 -20.56
C ARG A 34 -9.07 -24.94 -20.85
N PHE A 35 -8.30 -25.45 -21.80
CA PHE A 35 -7.01 -24.89 -22.19
C PHE A 35 -6.91 -24.77 -23.71
N LYS A 36 -6.07 -23.84 -24.16
CA LYS A 36 -5.64 -23.72 -25.55
C LYS A 36 -4.12 -23.58 -25.60
N LYS A 37 -3.52 -24.00 -26.71
CA LYS A 37 -2.08 -23.83 -26.97
C LYS A 37 -1.91 -22.75 -28.04
N GLU A 38 -1.20 -21.68 -27.69
CA GLU A 38 -0.97 -20.53 -28.57
C GLU A 38 0.52 -20.16 -28.51
N ASN A 39 1.20 -20.11 -29.66
CA ASN A 39 2.63 -19.80 -29.77
C ASN A 39 3.54 -20.61 -28.80
N GLY A 40 3.24 -21.90 -28.64
CA GLY A 40 3.99 -22.79 -27.74
C GLY A 40 3.68 -22.61 -26.25
N LYS A 41 2.84 -21.63 -25.88
CA LYS A 41 2.38 -21.40 -24.51
C LYS A 41 1.01 -22.02 -24.30
N PHE A 42 0.74 -22.48 -23.08
CA PHE A 42 -0.59 -22.93 -22.68
C PHE A 42 -1.33 -21.80 -21.99
N LEU A 43 -2.55 -21.58 -22.43
CA LEU A 43 -3.50 -20.64 -21.85
C LEU A 43 -4.69 -21.42 -21.31
N ILE A 44 -5.21 -20.99 -20.17
CA ILE A 44 -6.27 -21.65 -19.41
C ILE A 44 -7.44 -20.68 -19.32
N PHE A 45 -8.62 -21.15 -19.70
CA PHE A 45 -9.83 -20.35 -19.63
C PHE A 45 -10.38 -20.30 -18.21
N MET A 46 -10.76 -19.10 -17.78
CA MET A 46 -11.47 -18.86 -16.53
C MET A 46 -12.65 -17.93 -16.80
N SER A 47 -13.83 -18.24 -16.26
CA SER A 47 -14.97 -17.32 -16.31
C SER A 47 -14.71 -16.07 -15.47
N GLU A 48 -15.28 -14.94 -15.88
CA GLU A 48 -15.12 -13.65 -15.15
C GLU A 48 -15.55 -13.74 -13.69
N GLU A 49 -16.67 -14.42 -13.41
CA GLU A 49 -17.16 -14.61 -12.04
C GLU A 49 -16.12 -15.31 -11.15
N ASN A 50 -15.43 -16.33 -11.69
CA ASN A 50 -14.37 -17.01 -10.96
C ASN A 50 -13.14 -16.10 -10.84
N TYR A 51 -12.76 -15.40 -11.90
CA TYR A 51 -11.62 -14.48 -11.89
C TYR A 51 -11.76 -13.44 -10.77
N ASN A 52 -12.89 -12.71 -10.73
CA ASN A 52 -13.17 -11.70 -9.72
C ASN A 52 -13.20 -12.27 -8.30
N LYS A 53 -13.70 -13.50 -8.12
CA LYS A 53 -13.74 -14.16 -6.82
C LYS A 53 -12.34 -14.49 -6.28
N TYR A 54 -11.40 -14.86 -7.15
CA TYR A 54 -10.05 -15.23 -6.74
C TYR A 54 -9.10 -14.02 -6.68
N GLU A 55 -9.27 -13.03 -7.56
CA GLU A 55 -8.53 -11.76 -7.52
C GLU A 55 -8.74 -11.06 -6.18
N ASN A 56 -10.00 -10.89 -5.76
CA ASN A 56 -10.33 -10.28 -4.48
C ASN A 56 -9.79 -11.04 -3.26
N ARG A 57 -9.45 -12.33 -3.42
CA ARG A 57 -8.85 -13.14 -2.34
C ARG A 57 -7.34 -12.94 -2.26
N ASN A 58 -6.65 -12.86 -3.40
CA ASN A 58 -5.19 -12.84 -3.45
C ASN A 58 -4.58 -11.43 -3.51
N GLY A 59 -5.32 -10.42 -3.99
CA GLY A 59 -4.87 -9.02 -3.98
C GLY A 59 -4.67 -8.44 -2.58
N THR A 60 -5.28 -9.07 -1.57
CA THR A 60 -5.30 -8.56 -0.19
C THR A 60 -3.92 -8.48 0.46
N GLU A 61 -2.99 -9.41 0.20
CA GLU A 61 -1.74 -9.45 0.96
C GLU A 61 -0.74 -8.36 0.54
N GLY A 62 -0.58 -8.14 -0.78
CA GLY A 62 0.30 -7.10 -1.31
C GLY A 62 -0.25 -5.70 -1.07
N GLU A 63 -1.57 -5.50 -1.25
CA GLU A 63 -2.24 -4.25 -0.93
C GLU A 63 -2.20 -3.95 0.57
N LEU A 64 -2.44 -4.95 1.43
CA LEU A 64 -2.34 -4.80 2.88
C LEU A 64 -0.93 -4.41 3.33
N LEU A 65 0.10 -5.01 2.73
CA LEU A 65 1.48 -4.65 3.04
C LEU A 65 1.78 -3.20 2.62
N LYS A 66 1.34 -2.80 1.42
CA LYS A 66 1.49 -1.43 0.92
C LYS A 66 0.79 -0.42 1.84
N SER A 67 -0.47 -0.69 2.21
CA SER A 67 -1.22 0.16 3.13
C SER A 67 -0.58 0.24 4.52
N LYS A 68 0.00 -0.85 5.02
CA LYS A 68 0.72 -0.84 6.31
C LYS A 68 1.98 0.04 6.28
N LEU A 69 2.76 -0.04 5.20
CA LEU A 69 3.95 0.80 5.04
C LEU A 69 3.57 2.28 4.95
N GLU A 70 2.52 2.60 4.19
CA GLU A 70 2.00 3.96 4.06
C GLU A 70 1.52 4.53 5.41
N ILE A 71 0.82 3.72 6.22
CA ILE A 71 0.42 4.11 7.58
C ILE A 71 1.64 4.43 8.45
N GLN A 72 2.69 3.61 8.39
CA GLN A 72 3.90 3.85 9.17
C GLN A 72 4.61 5.14 8.75
N GLU A 73 4.69 5.41 7.44
CA GLU A 73 5.29 6.62 6.91
C GLU A 73 4.52 7.87 7.35
N LEU A 74 3.19 7.85 7.21
CA LEU A 74 2.33 8.96 7.63
C LEU A 74 2.41 9.22 9.13
N GLN A 75 2.52 8.17 9.96
CA GLN A 75 2.70 8.31 11.40
C GLN A 75 4.04 8.99 11.76
N LEU A 76 5.11 8.67 11.03
CA LEU A 76 6.42 9.32 11.23
C LEU A 76 6.37 10.79 10.84
N GLN A 77 5.74 11.12 9.71
CA GLN A 77 5.58 12.50 9.25
C GLN A 77 4.76 13.32 10.25
N LEU A 78 3.64 12.78 10.75
CA LEU A 78 2.82 13.43 11.78
C LEU A 78 3.63 13.76 13.03
N LYS A 79 4.43 12.81 13.51
CA LYS A 79 5.27 13.02 14.70
C LYS A 79 6.32 14.10 14.47
N SER A 80 6.95 14.13 13.29
CA SER A 80 7.92 15.16 12.93
C SER A 80 7.30 16.55 12.91
N LEU A 81 6.13 16.68 12.25
CA LEU A 81 5.42 17.95 12.17
C LEU A 81 4.91 18.43 13.52
N GLN A 82 4.53 17.52 14.42
CA GLN A 82 4.16 17.86 15.79
C GLN A 82 5.35 18.44 16.57
N LEU A 83 6.53 17.79 16.48
CA LEU A 83 7.74 18.30 17.13
C LEU A 83 8.11 19.69 16.61
N GLU A 84 8.09 19.90 15.29
CA GLU A 84 8.35 21.20 14.69
C GLU A 84 7.33 22.26 15.14
N ASN A 85 6.05 21.90 15.23
CA ASN A 85 5.02 22.79 15.77
C ASN A 85 5.30 23.17 17.23
N ASP A 86 5.70 22.21 18.05
CA ASP A 86 5.95 22.44 19.47
C ASP A 86 7.21 23.32 19.67
N GLU A 87 8.25 23.13 18.86
CA GLU A 87 9.43 24.01 18.82
C GLU A 87 9.05 25.43 18.39
N LEU A 88 8.26 25.58 17.33
CA LEU A 88 7.80 26.89 16.86
C LEU A 88 6.93 27.61 17.91
N LYS A 89 6.01 26.89 18.56
CA LYS A 89 5.21 27.45 19.66
C LYS A 89 6.08 27.91 20.81
N MET A 90 7.08 27.12 21.20
CA MET A 90 8.04 27.51 22.25
C MET A 90 8.80 28.79 21.88
N LEU A 91 9.22 28.92 20.62
CA LEU A 91 9.88 30.14 20.13
C LEU A 91 8.93 31.34 20.16
N VAL A 92 7.69 31.18 19.69
CA VAL A 92 6.67 32.23 19.73
C VAL A 92 6.43 32.68 21.18
N ASP A 93 6.23 31.75 22.10
CA ASP A 93 6.03 32.04 23.53
C ASP A 93 7.23 32.82 24.12
N LEU A 94 8.46 32.49 23.72
CA LEU A 94 9.66 33.20 24.16
C LEU A 94 9.70 34.65 23.65
N TYR A 95 9.39 34.86 22.37
CA TYR A 95 9.41 36.18 21.74
C TYR A 95 8.24 37.06 22.21
N GLU A 96 7.03 36.52 22.24
CA GLU A 96 5.83 37.22 22.70
C GLU A 96 5.89 37.50 24.21
N GLY A 97 6.44 36.56 24.99
CA GLY A 97 6.68 36.72 26.43
C GLY A 97 7.70 37.82 26.77
N GLN A 98 8.75 38.00 25.98
CA GLN A 98 9.73 39.07 26.15
C GLN A 98 9.20 40.45 25.72
N SER A 99 8.30 40.54 24.74
CA SER A 99 7.70 41.83 24.34
C SER A 99 6.79 42.46 25.40
N ASN A 100 6.33 41.71 26.41
CA ASN A 100 5.56 42.26 27.53
C ASN A 100 6.43 42.91 28.62
N THR A 101 7.76 42.73 28.60
CA THR A 101 8.69 43.39 29.52
C THR A 101 9.36 44.61 28.89
N ASN A 102 8.56 45.60 28.50
CA ASN A 102 9.06 46.90 28.01
C ASN A 102 9.49 47.84 29.17
N GLN A 103 10.12 47.29 30.22
CA GLN A 103 10.84 48.07 31.22
C GLN A 103 12.33 47.92 30.95
N LEU A 104 12.89 48.93 30.27
CA LEU A 104 14.34 49.08 30.15
C LEU A 104 14.93 49.20 31.56
N PRO A 105 16.03 48.49 31.89
CA PRO A 105 16.72 48.69 33.15
C PRO A 105 17.28 50.12 33.21
N GLU A 106 17.03 50.83 34.33
CA GLU A 106 17.54 52.18 34.53
C GLU A 106 19.08 52.16 34.58
N ILE A 107 19.70 53.07 33.81
CA ILE A 107 21.15 53.26 33.84
C ILE A 107 21.51 53.79 35.22
N PRO A 108 22.48 53.19 35.94
CA PRO A 108 22.85 53.64 37.26
C PRO A 108 23.40 55.06 37.20
N VAL A 109 22.68 55.99 37.82
CA VAL A 109 23.10 57.38 37.99
C VAL A 109 24.02 57.46 39.21
N GLY A 110 25.33 57.38 38.95
CA GLY A 110 26.41 58.00 39.72
C GLY A 110 26.75 57.47 41.12
N LEU A 111 28.04 57.19 41.32
CA LEU A 111 28.87 57.85 42.34
C LEU A 111 30.20 58.28 41.70
#